data_AF-C8WMK3-F1
#
_entry.id   AF-C8WMK3-F1
#
_cell.length_a   1.000
_cell.length_b   1.000
_cell.length_c   1.000
_cell.angle_alpha   90.00
_cell.angle_beta   90.00
_cell.angle_gamma   90.00
#
_symmetry.space_group_name_H-M   'P 1'
#
loop_
_entity.id
_entity.type
_entity.pdbx_description
1 polymer ?
#
loop_
_entity_poly.entity_id
_entity_poly.type
_entity_poly.pdbx_seq_one_letter_code
_entity_poly.pdbx_strand_id
1 'polypeptide(L)'
;MKRISIFLAITFILTWAYEFGVVYPISSGALVGVPPVAAQFATGAAMFFPALGVLITRLVTREGFKNSLIKPRGFKKSLPWFVVAWFGPALLAAIGAAVYFLAFPQDFDPSMSTIVATQQQAAAAAGAGDVSADQVRAMLLAQLPFAVFLGPALNIFTTFGGYRQESVSRA
;
A
#
# COMPACT_ATOMS: atom_id res chain seq x y z
N MET A 1 -20.57 -12.31 13.38
CA MET A 1 -19.43 -13.25 13.53
C MET A 1 -19.25 -14.18 12.33
N LYS A 2 -20.17 -15.12 12.04
CA LYS A 2 -20.02 -16.11 10.94
C LYS A 2 -19.61 -15.52 9.57
N ARG A 3 -20.16 -14.37 9.19
CA ARG A 3 -19.88 -13.72 7.89
C ARG A 3 -18.48 -13.12 7.80
N ILE A 4 -18.01 -12.52 8.89
CA ILE A 4 -16.65 -11.98 8.98
C ILE A 4 -15.65 -13.13 8.87
N SER A 5 -15.91 -14.26 9.54
CA SER A 5 -15.06 -15.44 9.43
C SER A 5 -15.00 -16.01 8.01
N ILE A 6 -16.13 -16.06 7.29
CA ILE A 6 -16.17 -16.49 5.88
C ILE A 6 -15.35 -15.54 5.00
N PHE A 7 -15.54 -14.23 5.16
CA PHE A 7 -14.75 -13.23 4.44
C PHE A 7 -13.25 -13.37 4.70
N LEU A 8 -12.86 -13.42 5.98
CA LEU A 8 -11.46 -13.55 6.37
C LEU A 8 -10.85 -14.84 5.82
N ALA A 9 -11.54 -15.97 5.91
CA ALA A 9 -11.05 -17.23 5.38
C ALA A 9 -10.86 -17.17 3.86
N ILE A 10 -11.84 -16.64 3.11
CA ILE A 10 -11.76 -16.53 1.65
C ILE A 10 -10.62 -15.59 1.25
N THR A 11 -10.58 -14.37 1.80
CA THR A 11 -9.54 -13.39 1.45
C THR A 11 -8.15 -13.89 1.83
N PHE A 12 -7.99 -14.51 3.00
CA PHE A 12 -6.70 -15.03 3.45
C PHE A 12 -6.20 -16.14 2.55
N ILE A 13 -7.04 -17.14 2.25
CA ILE A 13 -6.66 -18.27 1.39
C ILE A 13 -6.31 -17.78 -0.01
N LEU A 14 -7.13 -16.91 -0.61
CA LEU A 14 -6.87 -16.37 -1.95
C LEU A 14 -5.57 -15.57 -2.00
N THR A 15 -5.35 -14.70 -1.01
CA THR A 15 -4.15 -13.86 -0.96
C THR A 15 -2.92 -14.73 -0.83
N TRP A 16 -2.86 -15.64 0.15
CA TRP A 16 -1.68 -16.47 0.33
C TRP A 16 -1.43 -17.46 -0.81
N ALA A 17 -2.49 -18.02 -1.40
CA ALA A 17 -2.35 -18.88 -2.57
C ALA A 17 -1.71 -18.12 -3.75
N TYR A 18 -2.09 -16.85 -3.96
CA TYR A 18 -1.50 -16.02 -5.00
C TYR A 18 -0.09 -15.53 -4.65
N GLU A 19 0.14 -15.09 -3.42
CA GLU A 19 1.46 -14.63 -2.98
C GLU A 19 2.50 -15.74 -3.11
N PHE A 20 2.19 -16.96 -2.66
CA PHE A 20 3.10 -18.09 -2.79
C PHE A 20 3.14 -18.69 -4.20
N GLY A 21 2.01 -18.75 -4.90
CA GLY A 21 1.92 -19.40 -6.21
C GLY A 21 2.39 -18.52 -7.37
N VAL A 22 2.33 -17.20 -7.24
CA VAL A 22 2.60 -16.25 -8.33
C VAL A 22 3.65 -15.22 -7.93
N VAL A 23 3.45 -14.48 -6.84
CA VAL A 23 4.34 -13.36 -6.49
C VAL A 23 5.72 -13.86 -6.09
N TYR A 24 5.82 -14.85 -5.21
CA TYR A 24 7.07 -15.38 -4.70
C TYR A 24 7.99 -15.97 -5.80
N PRO A 25 7.52 -16.80 -6.74
CA PRO A 25 8.35 -17.27 -7.85
C PRO A 25 8.87 -16.13 -8.73
N ILE A 26 8.05 -15.09 -8.95
CA ILE A 26 8.44 -13.93 -9.75
C ILE A 26 9.46 -13.07 -9.00
N SER A 27 9.26 -12.81 -7.70
CA SER A 27 10.10 -11.92 -6.89
C SER A 27 11.40 -12.56 -6.42
N SER A 28 11.45 -13.88 -6.28
CA SER A 28 12.66 -14.63 -5.93
C SER A 28 13.68 -14.73 -7.07
N GLY A 29 13.32 -14.33 -8.28
CA GLY A 29 14.16 -14.52 -9.47
C GLY A 29 14.24 -15.97 -9.95
N ALA A 30 13.38 -16.86 -9.44
CA ALA A 30 13.30 -18.26 -9.85
C ALA A 30 12.83 -18.43 -11.30
N LEU A 31 12.13 -17.42 -11.84
CA LEU A 31 11.63 -17.41 -13.21
C LEU A 31 12.57 -16.61 -14.14
N VAL A 32 13.19 -17.29 -15.08
CA VAL A 32 14.08 -16.68 -16.09
C VAL A 32 13.25 -15.92 -17.13
N GLY A 33 13.69 -14.71 -17.49
CA GLY A 33 13.06 -13.91 -18.55
C GLY A 33 11.85 -13.08 -18.10
N VAL A 34 11.55 -13.04 -16.80
CA VAL A 34 10.47 -12.20 -16.26
C VAL A 34 11.03 -10.81 -15.91
N PRO A 35 10.50 -9.72 -16.49
CA PRO A 35 10.96 -8.37 -16.16
C PRO A 35 10.72 -8.02 -14.68
N PRO A 36 11.61 -7.26 -14.02
CA PRO A 36 11.43 -6.86 -12.61
C PRO A 36 10.10 -6.14 -12.34
N VAL A 37 9.60 -5.37 -13.32
CA VAL A 37 8.32 -4.66 -13.22
C VAL A 37 7.13 -5.62 -13.07
N ALA A 38 7.24 -6.86 -13.56
CA ALA A 38 6.19 -7.85 -13.44
C ALA A 38 5.94 -8.24 -11.97
N ALA A 39 6.97 -8.28 -11.13
CA ALA A 39 6.83 -8.51 -9.69
C ALA A 39 5.97 -7.42 -9.05
N GLN A 40 6.18 -6.17 -9.48
CA GLN A 40 5.47 -5.00 -8.95
C GLN A 40 4.00 -5.00 -9.38
N PHE A 41 3.71 -5.35 -10.63
CA PHE A 41 2.32 -5.53 -11.10
C PHE A 41 1.63 -6.72 -10.44
N ALA A 42 2.32 -7.85 -10.27
CA ALA A 42 1.77 -9.03 -9.61
C ALA A 42 1.42 -8.70 -8.14
N THR A 43 2.33 -8.08 -7.40
CA THR A 43 2.07 -7.62 -6.03
C THR A 43 0.91 -6.62 -5.98
N GLY A 44 0.85 -5.69 -6.93
CA GLY A 44 -0.27 -4.75 -7.05
C GLY A 44 -1.62 -5.45 -7.27
N ALA A 45 -1.66 -6.56 -8.02
CA ALA A 45 -2.88 -7.32 -8.25
C ALA A 45 -3.43 -7.95 -6.96
N ALA A 46 -2.57 -8.29 -6.00
CA ALA A 46 -2.99 -8.86 -4.71
C ALA A 46 -3.86 -7.88 -3.90
N MET A 47 -3.72 -6.57 -4.12
CA MET A 47 -4.52 -5.54 -3.46
C MET A 47 -6.03 -5.65 -3.76
N PHE A 48 -6.43 -6.35 -4.83
CA PHE A 48 -7.84 -6.56 -5.18
C PHE A 48 -8.48 -7.76 -4.46
N PHE A 49 -7.71 -8.62 -3.78
CA PHE A 49 -8.28 -9.80 -3.11
C PHE A 49 -9.23 -9.51 -1.95
N PRO A 50 -9.07 -8.45 -1.15
CA PRO A 50 -10.11 -8.04 -0.21
C PRO A 50 -11.43 -7.71 -0.92
N ALA A 51 -11.39 -7.01 -2.07
CA ALA A 51 -12.59 -6.71 -2.84
C ALA A 51 -13.25 -7.98 -3.41
N LEU A 52 -12.44 -8.90 -3.95
CA LEU A 52 -12.92 -10.22 -4.40
C LEU A 52 -13.48 -11.05 -3.24
N GLY A 53 -12.85 -11.00 -2.06
CA GLY A 53 -13.34 -11.66 -0.86
C GLY A 53 -14.71 -11.16 -0.44
N VAL A 54 -14.96 -9.84 -0.49
CA VAL A 54 -16.29 -9.26 -0.25
C VAL A 54 -17.29 -9.75 -1.29
N LEU A 55 -16.91 -9.76 -2.58
CA LEU A 55 -17.75 -10.24 -3.67
C LEU A 55 -18.17 -11.70 -3.47
N ILE A 56 -17.19 -12.58 -3.26
CA ILE A 56 -17.42 -14.03 -3.10
C ILE A 56 -18.22 -14.29 -1.82
N THR A 57 -17.88 -13.62 -0.71
CA THR A 57 -18.64 -13.77 0.54
C THR A 57 -20.09 -13.41 0.33
N ARG A 58 -20.39 -12.32 -0.38
CA ARG A 58 -21.77 -11.90 -0.66
C ARG A 58 -22.52 -12.84 -1.60
N LEU A 59 -21.83 -13.46 -2.54
CA LEU A 59 -22.41 -14.50 -3.41
C LEU A 59 -22.76 -15.75 -2.58
N VAL A 60 -21.86 -16.17 -1.69
CA VAL A 60 -22.07 -17.32 -0.79
C VAL A 60 -23.18 -17.03 0.23
N THR A 61 -23.25 -15.82 0.78
CA THR A 61 -24.26 -15.42 1.77
C THR A 61 -25.58 -14.93 1.15
N ARG A 62 -25.63 -14.75 -0.18
CA ARG A 62 -26.79 -14.26 -0.96
C ARG A 62 -27.36 -12.91 -0.49
N GLU A 63 -26.50 -12.02 0.01
CA GLU A 63 -26.91 -10.71 0.56
C GLU A 63 -27.27 -9.66 -0.51
N GLY A 64 -26.83 -9.86 -1.76
CA GLY A 64 -26.94 -8.84 -2.80
C GLY A 64 -26.03 -7.62 -2.56
N PHE A 65 -26.23 -6.57 -3.36
CA PHE A 65 -25.35 -5.38 -3.39
C PHE A 65 -25.98 -4.09 -2.83
N LYS A 66 -27.14 -4.18 -2.17
CA LYS A 66 -27.74 -3.01 -1.51
C LYS A 66 -26.79 -2.50 -0.41
N ASN A 67 -26.53 -1.19 -0.37
CA ASN A 67 -25.63 -0.50 0.57
C ASN A 67 -24.11 -0.79 0.44
N SER A 68 -23.62 -1.17 -0.74
CA SER A 68 -22.17 -1.42 -0.97
C SER A 68 -21.31 -0.15 -1.14
N LEU A 69 -21.96 1.02 -1.28
CA LEU A 69 -21.28 2.28 -1.53
C LEU A 69 -21.16 3.09 -0.25
N ILE A 70 -19.96 3.64 -0.02
CA ILE A 70 -19.74 4.64 1.01
C ILE A 70 -20.50 5.90 0.58
N LYS A 71 -21.59 6.22 1.28
CA LYS A 71 -22.32 7.47 1.06
C LYS A 71 -21.56 8.59 1.79
N PRO A 72 -21.03 9.60 1.09
CA PRO A 72 -20.38 10.73 1.76
C PRO A 72 -21.40 11.45 2.65
N ARG A 73 -21.16 11.46 3.96
CA ARG A 73 -22.00 12.17 4.94
C ARG A 73 -21.29 13.42 5.42
N GLY A 74 -21.84 14.58 5.09
CA GLY A 74 -21.48 15.87 5.72
C GLY A 74 -20.02 16.29 5.51
N PHE A 75 -19.68 16.68 4.28
CA PHE A 75 -18.33 17.09 3.87
C PHE A 75 -17.65 18.08 4.83
N LYS A 76 -18.39 19.06 5.36
CA LYS A 76 -17.85 20.08 6.28
C LYS A 76 -17.41 19.53 7.64
N LYS A 77 -18.01 18.44 8.13
CA LYS A 77 -17.64 17.82 9.43
C LYS A 77 -16.50 16.80 9.27
N SER A 78 -16.38 16.18 8.10
CA SER A 78 -15.34 15.19 7.82
C SER A 78 -14.04 15.79 7.28
N LEU A 79 -14.08 17.02 6.73
CA LEU A 79 -12.92 17.65 6.10
C LEU A 79 -11.70 17.79 7.03
N PRO A 80 -11.82 18.23 8.31
CA PRO A 80 -10.66 18.29 9.21
C PRO A 80 -10.02 16.91 9.43
N TRP A 81 -10.85 15.88 9.58
CA TRP A 81 -10.38 14.50 9.75
C TRP A 81 -9.74 13.95 8.48
N PHE A 82 -10.19 14.38 7.30
CA PHE A 82 -9.57 14.03 6.05
C PHE A 82 -8.16 14.62 5.92
N VAL A 83 -7.97 15.88 6.34
CA VAL A 83 -6.65 16.52 6.38
C VAL A 83 -5.72 15.79 7.36
N VAL A 84 -6.22 15.45 8.55
CA VAL A 84 -5.45 14.65 9.53
C VAL A 84 -5.09 13.28 8.98
N ALA A 85 -6.01 12.58 8.32
CA ALA A 85 -5.73 11.28 7.71
C ALA A 85 -4.73 11.37 6.54
N TRP A 86 -4.75 12.49 5.81
CA TRP A 86 -3.87 12.70 4.65
C TRP A 86 -2.44 13.05 5.08
N PHE A 87 -2.26 14.03 5.96
CA PHE A 87 -0.94 14.55 6.35
C PHE A 87 -0.42 13.97 7.66
N GLY A 88 -1.29 13.42 8.50
CA GLY A 88 -0.93 12.84 9.78
C GLY A 88 0.15 11.76 9.69
N PRO A 89 0.05 10.77 8.78
CA PRO A 89 1.09 9.75 8.62
C PRO A 89 2.46 10.35 8.23
N ALA A 90 2.48 11.32 7.31
CA ALA A 90 3.72 11.98 6.89
C ALA A 90 4.35 12.80 8.04
N LEU A 91 3.51 13.51 8.81
CA LEU A 91 3.95 14.26 9.98
C LEU A 91 4.50 13.33 11.07
N LEU A 92 3.80 12.23 11.36
CA LEU A 92 4.25 11.22 12.32
C LEU A 92 5.55 10.56 11.90
N ALA A 93 5.72 10.27 10.60
CA ALA A 93 6.98 9.74 10.07
C ALA A 93 8.13 10.73 10.26
N ALA A 94 7.91 12.02 9.99
CA ALA A 94 8.91 13.07 10.20
C ALA A 94 9.29 13.23 11.69
N ILE A 95 8.29 13.22 12.58
CA ILE A 95 8.53 13.25 14.03
C ILE A 95 9.30 12.01 14.48
N GLY A 96 8.90 10.82 14.02
CA GLY A 96 9.59 9.57 14.34
C GLY A 96 11.04 9.57 13.89
N ALA A 97 11.32 10.06 12.68
CA ALA A 97 12.68 10.23 12.16
C ALA A 97 13.47 11.23 13.02
N ALA A 98 12.90 12.38 13.38
CA ALA A 98 13.56 13.36 14.24
C ALA A 98 13.90 12.78 15.61
N VAL A 99 12.95 12.09 16.27
CA VAL A 99 13.19 11.42 17.55
C VAL A 99 14.27 10.36 17.44
N TYR A 100 14.25 9.56 16.36
CA TYR A 100 15.27 8.55 16.11
C TYR A 100 16.67 9.15 16.00
N PHE A 101 16.86 10.17 15.14
CA PHE A 101 18.18 10.78 14.93
C PHE A 101 18.65 11.61 16.13
N LEU A 102 17.75 12.09 16.98
CA LEU A 102 18.13 12.68 18.27
C LEU A 102 18.65 11.63 19.27
N ALA A 103 18.08 10.43 19.26
CA ALA A 103 18.53 9.32 20.10
C ALA A 103 19.80 8.65 19.55
N PHE A 104 19.97 8.62 18.22
CA PHE A 104 21.08 8.00 17.51
C PHE A 104 21.71 8.96 16.48
N PRO A 105 22.42 10.01 16.91
CA PRO A 105 22.94 11.03 16.00
C PRO A 105 23.97 10.51 14.99
N GLN A 106 24.70 9.45 15.35
CA GLN A 106 25.69 8.83 14.47
C GLN A 106 25.10 8.17 13.22
N ASP A 107 23.79 7.84 13.24
CA ASP A 107 23.11 7.21 12.11
C ASP A 107 22.62 8.26 11.10
N PHE A 108 22.66 9.55 11.45
CA PHE A 108 22.19 10.61 10.59
C PHE A 108 23.14 10.84 9.43
N ASP A 109 22.71 10.43 8.23
CA ASP A 109 23.45 10.61 6.99
C ASP A 109 22.69 11.53 6.01
N PRO A 110 23.01 12.83 5.97
CA PRO A 110 22.43 13.79 5.02
C PRO A 110 22.70 13.43 3.55
N SER A 111 23.77 12.68 3.29
CA SER A 111 24.20 12.33 1.94
C SER A 111 23.45 11.14 1.35
N MET A 112 22.63 10.46 2.18
CA MET A 112 21.86 9.26 1.82
C MET A 112 22.73 8.14 1.24
N SER A 113 23.99 8.04 1.68
CA SER A 113 25.03 7.22 1.07
C SER A 113 24.63 5.75 0.91
N THR A 114 24.08 5.13 1.96
CA THR A 114 23.65 3.73 1.93
C THR A 114 22.53 3.51 0.91
N ILE A 115 21.48 4.33 0.95
CA ILE A 115 20.32 4.18 0.05
C ILE A 115 20.75 4.46 -1.40
N VAL A 116 21.59 5.46 -1.63
CA VAL A 116 22.11 5.77 -2.96
C VAL A 116 22.93 4.60 -3.50
N ALA A 117 23.83 4.02 -2.71
CA ALA A 117 24.62 2.87 -3.12
C ALA A 117 23.74 1.65 -3.47
N THR A 118 22.74 1.35 -2.64
CA THR A 118 21.79 0.25 -2.90
C THR A 118 21.00 0.49 -4.19
N GLN A 119 20.54 1.72 -4.44
CA GLN A 119 19.80 2.06 -5.65
C GLN A 119 20.67 2.03 -6.91
N GLN A 120 21.93 2.46 -6.84
CA GLN A 120 22.88 2.37 -7.95
C GLN A 120 23.17 0.90 -8.30
N GLN A 121 23.36 0.06 -7.29
CA GLN A 121 23.54 -1.38 -7.49
C GLN A 121 22.32 -2.03 -8.15
N ALA A 122 21.11 -1.64 -7.75
CA ALA A 122 19.86 -2.11 -8.36
C ALA A 122 19.72 -1.63 -9.82
N ALA A 123 20.10 -0.39 -10.12
CA ALA A 123 20.08 0.16 -11.48
C ALA A 123 21.08 -0.56 -12.40
N ALA A 124 22.28 -0.84 -11.91
CA ALA A 124 23.29 -1.62 -12.63
C ALA A 124 22.79 -3.04 -12.91
N ALA A 125 22.20 -3.70 -11.92
CA ALA A 125 21.61 -5.04 -12.09
C ALA A 125 20.44 -5.07 -13.09
N ALA A 126 19.70 -3.97 -13.22
CA ALA A 126 18.62 -3.81 -14.20
C ALA A 126 19.12 -3.40 -15.61
N GLY A 127 20.43 -3.27 -15.81
CA GLY A 127 21.03 -2.84 -17.09
C GLY A 127 20.84 -1.36 -17.40
N ALA A 128 20.49 -0.53 -16.41
CA ALA A 128 20.23 0.90 -16.59
C ALA A 128 21.50 1.79 -16.70
N GLY A 129 22.69 1.17 -16.76
CA GLY A 129 23.98 1.87 -16.82
C GLY A 129 24.35 2.56 -15.51
N ASP A 130 25.47 3.28 -15.51
CA ASP A 130 25.93 4.05 -14.35
C ASP A 130 25.03 5.26 -14.12
N VAL A 131 24.23 5.21 -13.06
CA VAL A 131 23.40 6.33 -12.60
C VAL A 131 24.19 7.14 -11.59
N SER A 132 24.30 8.46 -11.78
CA SER A 132 25.04 9.31 -10.84
C SER A 132 24.36 9.37 -9.47
N ALA A 133 25.14 9.54 -8.41
CA ALA A 133 24.63 9.65 -7.04
C ALA A 133 23.61 10.79 -6.91
N ASP A 134 23.85 11.92 -7.60
CA ASP A 134 22.97 13.07 -7.57
C ASP A 134 21.65 12.82 -8.30
N GLN A 135 21.68 12.06 -9.41
CA GLN A 135 20.45 11.64 -10.09
C GLN A 135 19.61 10.72 -9.20
N VAL A 136 20.23 9.76 -8.51
CA VAL A 136 19.53 8.88 -7.57
C VAL A 136 18.92 9.69 -6.41
N ARG A 137 19.68 10.61 -5.81
CA ARG A 137 19.16 11.51 -4.76
C ARG A 137 17.98 12.33 -5.25
N ALA A 138 18.08 12.93 -6.43
CA ALA A 138 16.99 13.69 -7.03
C ALA A 138 15.73 12.84 -7.21
N MET A 139 15.87 11.60 -7.69
CA MET A 139 14.75 10.66 -7.81
C MET A 139 14.13 10.31 -6.46
N LEU A 140 14.94 10.02 -5.44
CA LEU A 140 14.46 9.71 -4.08
C LEU A 140 13.72 10.89 -3.45
N LEU A 141 14.27 12.10 -3.58
CA LEU A 141 13.63 13.32 -3.09
C LEU A 141 12.34 13.63 -3.85
N ALA A 142 12.31 13.40 -5.17
CA ALA A 142 11.12 13.57 -5.98
C ALA A 142 9.99 12.62 -5.58
N GLN A 143 10.30 11.43 -5.03
CA GLN A 143 9.29 10.50 -4.52
C GLN A 143 8.54 11.04 -3.30
N LEU A 144 9.10 11.96 -2.51
CA LEU A 144 8.45 12.47 -1.30
C LEU A 144 7.13 13.20 -1.63
N PRO A 145 7.09 14.18 -2.56
CA PRO A 145 5.82 14.73 -3.04
C PRO A 145 4.87 13.69 -3.60
N PHE A 146 5.35 12.71 -4.38
CA PHE A 146 4.49 11.65 -4.90
C PHE A 146 3.88 10.80 -3.78
N ALA A 147 4.66 10.46 -2.74
CA ALA A 147 4.20 9.69 -1.60
C ALA A 147 3.16 10.46 -0.76
N VAL A 148 3.32 11.76 -0.58
CA VAL A 148 2.41 12.59 0.24
C VAL A 148 1.15 12.99 -0.53
N PHE A 149 1.25 13.28 -1.83
CA PHE A 149 0.12 13.81 -2.61
C PHE A 149 -0.50 12.78 -3.55
N LEU A 150 0.32 12.06 -4.32
CA LEU A 150 -0.18 11.12 -5.33
C LEU A 150 -0.63 9.80 -4.70
N GLY A 151 0.14 9.28 -3.74
CA GLY A 151 -0.11 8.01 -3.06
C GLY A 151 -1.52 7.95 -2.46
N PRO A 152 -1.87 8.84 -1.51
CA PRO A 152 -3.21 8.86 -0.91
C PRO A 152 -4.32 9.09 -1.95
N ALA A 153 -4.09 9.97 -2.93
CA ALA A 153 -5.06 10.24 -3.99
C ALA A 153 -5.39 8.99 -4.81
N LEU A 154 -4.37 8.22 -5.21
CA LEU A 154 -4.55 6.96 -5.93
C LEU A 154 -5.22 5.90 -5.06
N ASN A 155 -4.87 5.82 -3.77
CA ASN A 155 -5.43 4.84 -2.85
C ASN A 155 -6.92 5.07 -2.54
N ILE A 156 -7.42 6.30 -2.63
CA ILE A 156 -8.86 6.58 -2.48
C ILE A 156 -9.68 5.80 -3.52
N PHE A 157 -9.18 5.69 -4.76
CA PHE A 157 -9.88 4.96 -5.82
C PHE A 157 -9.88 3.44 -5.59
N THR A 158 -8.86 2.89 -4.93
CA THR A 158 -8.76 1.44 -4.67
C THR A 158 -9.42 1.01 -3.37
N THR A 159 -9.71 1.94 -2.45
CA THR A 159 -10.47 1.66 -1.22
C THR A 159 -11.98 1.47 -1.48
N PHE A 160 -12.36 0.34 -2.07
CA PHE A 160 -13.74 -0.15 -2.10
C PHE A 160 -13.99 -1.14 -0.96
N GLY A 161 -15.09 -0.99 -0.20
CA GLY A 161 -15.50 -2.02 0.77
C GLY A 161 -16.15 -1.56 2.07
N GLY A 162 -16.73 -0.36 2.15
CA GLY A 162 -17.41 0.08 3.37
C GLY A 162 -18.59 -0.82 3.75
N TYR A 163 -18.40 -1.75 4.69
CA TYR A 163 -19.48 -2.42 5.40
C TYR A 163 -20.13 -1.40 6.35
N ARG A 164 -21.36 -1.01 6.04
CA ARG A 164 -22.19 -0.30 7.00
C ARG A 164 -22.67 -1.30 8.06
N GLN A 165 -22.18 -1.19 9.29
CA GLN A 165 -22.85 -1.78 10.46
C GLN A 165 -24.10 -0.96 10.78
N GLU A 166 -25.19 -1.17 10.04
CA GLU A 166 -26.52 -0.69 10.43
C GLU A 166 -27.20 -1.75 11.31
N SER A 167 -26.67 -2.03 12.52
CA SER A 167 -27.38 -2.87 13.50
C SER A 167 -26.86 -2.90 14.96
N VAL A 168 -26.18 -1.88 15.49
CA VAL A 168 -25.75 -1.89 16.92
C VAL A 168 -26.32 -0.74 17.76
N SER A 169 -27.36 -0.04 17.29
CA SER A 169 -28.04 1.01 18.10
C SER A 169 -29.55 0.82 18.19
N ARG A 170 -30.01 -0.44 18.21
CA ARG A 170 -31.35 -0.78 18.70
C ARG A 170 -31.25 -2.00 19.61
N ALA A 171 -30.79 -1.74 20.83
CA ALA A 171 -31.14 -2.47 22.04
C ALA A 171 -31.05 -1.46 23.18
#